data_AF-A0A7V4PRY0-F1
#
_entry.id   AF-A0A7V4PRY0-F1
#
_cell.length_a   1.000
_cell.length_b   1.000
_cell.length_c   1.000
_cell.angle_alpha   90.00
_cell.angle_beta   90.00
_cell.angle_gamma   90.00
#
_symmetry.space_group_name_H-M   'P 1'
#
loop_
_entity.id
_entity.type
_entity.pdbx_description
1 polymer ?
#
loop_
_entity_poly.entity_id
_entity_poly.type
_entity_poly.pdbx_seq_one_letter_code
_entity_poly.pdbx_strand_id
1 'polypeptide(L)'
;MNPSAAELDGLAQRIGELTGDFLKPVHVAYSPEVCAGGSADQEACGVCVTACPYDAISRDPENHLRMEVNHIACEGCGACVSACPTTALRFTEPSPAQLYGRLAALLTPASLRRNGESWTILFHCGEQGKRVLDEAGRKPLRYSASLLPVEAPCLRYISEANILAAFRLGAAGVALLGCESCQHGERELLYQKLDFCKLTLGAFGLGEGRLRLVTAANGTEAEALEALTGFADSLGATPIHWDGRALRSRGNREVISDAISAFIEQTGREPGQRPLKPTQPFAFAEVKESGCTMCRSCVNVCPTNAFKLDEKSQSLQFKHIACVACGLCEEVCPEKVITLRREIYFEHSASDYQTVVEDSMVSCAKCGKPYINRKALETVEARVLSLGALLDTFSGSRRSLLRMCPDCRAVEAMLEVEKGWKP
;
A
#
# COMPACT_ATOMS: atom_id res chain seq x y z
N MET A 1 -28.15 7.40 -21.95
CA MET A 1 -28.06 7.89 -23.34
C MET A 1 -27.13 9.08 -23.29
N ASN A 2 -26.15 9.17 -24.18
CA ASN A 2 -25.39 10.41 -24.31
C ASN A 2 -26.35 11.50 -24.80
N PRO A 3 -26.31 12.71 -24.22
CA PRO A 3 -27.14 13.81 -24.67
C PRO A 3 -26.91 14.07 -26.16
N SER A 4 -27.97 14.39 -26.88
CA SER A 4 -27.90 14.81 -28.27
C SER A 4 -27.11 16.12 -28.40
N ALA A 5 -26.56 16.39 -29.59
CA ALA A 5 -25.83 17.63 -29.84
C ALA A 5 -26.67 18.88 -29.50
N ALA A 6 -27.97 18.86 -29.79
CA ALA A 6 -28.88 19.95 -29.45
C ALA A 6 -29.10 20.13 -27.94
N GLU A 7 -29.13 19.03 -27.18
CA GLU A 7 -29.20 19.09 -25.71
C GLU A 7 -27.89 19.62 -25.10
N LEU A 8 -26.74 19.23 -25.68
CA LEU A 8 -25.44 19.76 -25.29
C LEU A 8 -25.31 21.25 -25.59
N ASP A 9 -25.73 21.70 -26.77
CA ASP A 9 -25.69 23.11 -27.18
C ASP A 9 -26.61 23.97 -26.30
N GLY A 10 -27.83 23.49 -26.03
CA GLY A 10 -28.77 24.16 -25.13
C GLY A 10 -28.28 24.22 -23.68
N LEU A 11 -27.60 23.17 -23.21
CA LEU A 11 -26.98 23.16 -21.88
C LEU A 11 -25.77 24.12 -21.84
N ALA A 12 -24.93 24.13 -22.87
CA ALA A 12 -23.77 25.02 -22.97
C ALA A 12 -24.20 26.49 -22.97
N GLN A 13 -25.27 26.85 -23.68
CA GLN A 13 -25.83 28.20 -23.67
C GLN A 13 -26.31 28.59 -22.27
N ARG A 14 -27.06 27.70 -21.59
CA ARG A 14 -27.52 27.93 -20.22
C ARG A 14 -26.38 28.04 -19.21
N ILE A 15 -25.32 27.24 -19.36
CA ILE A 15 -24.11 27.34 -18.52
C ILE A 15 -23.41 28.68 -18.76
N GLY A 16 -23.32 29.13 -20.01
CA GLY A 16 -22.73 30.42 -20.37
C GLY A 16 -23.48 31.64 -19.81
N GLU A 17 -24.77 31.50 -19.52
CA GLU A 17 -25.59 32.53 -18.88
C GLU A 17 -25.42 32.57 -17.34
N LEU A 18 -24.83 31.54 -16.73
CA LEU A 18 -24.63 31.53 -15.29
C LEU A 18 -23.48 32.47 -14.91
N THR A 19 -23.79 33.48 -14.08
CA THR A 19 -22.80 34.38 -13.49
C THR A 19 -22.60 34.04 -12.01
N GLY A 20 -21.36 33.72 -11.61
CA GLY A 20 -21.02 33.41 -10.21
C GLY A 20 -19.65 32.74 -10.07
N ASP A 21 -19.26 32.44 -8.83
CA ASP A 21 -18.04 31.69 -8.52
C ASP A 21 -18.34 30.18 -8.55
N PHE A 22 -17.73 29.46 -9.49
CA PHE A 22 -17.86 28.02 -9.60
C PHE A 22 -16.68 27.34 -8.91
N LEU A 23 -16.93 26.75 -7.75
CA LEU A 23 -15.92 25.97 -7.04
C LEU A 23 -16.11 24.49 -7.36
N LYS A 24 -15.15 23.90 -8.06
CA LYS A 24 -15.06 22.44 -8.20
C LYS A 24 -14.59 21.85 -6.86
N PRO A 25 -15.28 20.86 -6.29
CA PRO A 25 -14.85 20.22 -5.06
C PRO A 25 -13.46 19.59 -5.20
N VAL A 26 -12.61 19.78 -4.19
CA VAL A 26 -11.34 19.07 -4.10
C VAL A 26 -11.63 17.65 -3.64
N HIS A 27 -11.63 16.69 -4.56
CA HIS A 27 -11.95 15.29 -4.26
C HIS A 27 -10.81 14.51 -3.59
N VAL A 28 -9.56 14.90 -3.84
CA VAL A 28 -8.38 14.16 -3.40
C VAL A 28 -7.37 15.12 -2.78
N ALA A 29 -6.90 14.77 -1.58
CA ALA A 29 -5.81 15.46 -0.90
C ALA A 29 -4.51 14.63 -1.02
N TYR A 30 -3.37 15.31 -1.15
CA TYR A 30 -2.04 14.71 -1.25
C TYR A 30 -1.17 15.02 -0.02
N SER A 31 -0.54 13.98 0.52
CA SER A 31 0.37 13.98 1.67
C SER A 31 1.78 13.59 1.21
N PRO A 32 2.67 14.55 0.88
CA PRO A 32 4.02 14.26 0.41
C PRO A 32 4.89 13.50 1.43
N GLU A 33 4.63 13.67 2.71
CA GLU A 33 5.40 13.09 3.83
C GLU A 33 5.34 11.57 3.91
N VAL A 34 4.26 10.94 3.43
CA VAL A 34 4.11 9.48 3.35
C VAL A 34 4.21 8.95 1.92
N CYS A 35 4.54 9.82 0.95
CA CYS A 35 4.63 9.43 -0.45
C CYS A 35 5.91 8.63 -0.72
N ALA A 36 5.75 7.43 -1.27
CA ALA A 36 6.85 6.59 -1.76
C ALA A 36 7.28 6.92 -3.20
N GLY A 37 7.01 8.15 -3.66
CA GLY A 37 7.23 8.59 -5.04
C GLY A 37 8.69 8.56 -5.48
N GLY A 38 9.61 8.70 -4.54
CA GLY A 38 11.05 8.64 -4.75
C GLY A 38 11.81 9.04 -3.49
N SER A 39 13.12 8.81 -3.49
CA SER A 39 14.05 9.23 -2.44
C SER A 39 15.45 9.34 -3.01
N ALA A 40 16.31 10.16 -2.41
CA ALA A 40 17.71 10.32 -2.80
C ALA A 40 17.89 10.54 -4.32
N ASP A 41 17.09 11.44 -4.91
CA ASP A 41 17.10 11.79 -6.33
C ASP A 41 16.69 10.64 -7.29
N GLN A 42 16.17 9.53 -6.75
CA GLN A 42 15.69 8.40 -7.52
C GLN A 42 14.16 8.29 -7.45
N GLU A 43 13.52 8.28 -8.62
CA GLU A 43 12.10 7.99 -8.74
C GLU A 43 11.78 6.54 -8.37
N ALA A 44 10.59 6.33 -7.80
CA ALA A 44 10.15 5.02 -7.35
C ALA A 44 8.67 4.79 -7.67
N CYS A 45 7.78 4.83 -6.67
CA CYS A 45 6.36 4.59 -6.87
C CYS A 45 5.72 5.66 -7.77
N GLY A 46 4.88 5.26 -8.72
CA GLY A 46 4.09 6.17 -9.58
C GLY A 46 2.69 5.64 -9.88
N VAL A 47 2.21 4.65 -9.12
CA VAL A 47 0.99 3.89 -9.45
C VAL A 47 -0.27 4.75 -9.53
N CYS A 48 -0.30 5.89 -8.84
CA CYS A 48 -1.41 6.83 -8.89
C CYS A 48 -1.52 7.57 -10.23
N VAL A 49 -0.39 7.81 -10.90
CA VAL A 49 -0.34 8.41 -12.24
C VAL A 49 -1.00 7.43 -13.22
N THR A 50 -0.53 6.18 -13.24
CA THR A 50 -1.07 5.13 -14.13
C THR A 50 -2.50 4.72 -13.81
N ALA A 51 -2.94 4.89 -12.56
CA ALA A 51 -4.31 4.55 -12.15
C ALA A 51 -5.33 5.64 -12.50
N CYS A 52 -4.90 6.86 -12.82
CA CYS A 52 -5.79 7.98 -13.10
C CYS A 52 -6.31 7.90 -14.54
N PRO A 53 -7.63 7.72 -14.77
CA PRO A 53 -8.17 7.68 -16.13
C PRO A 53 -8.39 9.08 -16.74
N TYR A 54 -8.02 10.14 -16.01
CA TYR A 54 -8.23 11.54 -16.38
C TYR A 54 -6.94 12.33 -16.49
N ASP A 55 -5.79 11.67 -16.37
CA ASP A 55 -4.46 12.30 -16.34
C ASP A 55 -4.36 13.47 -15.34
N ALA A 56 -5.17 13.41 -14.27
CA ALA A 56 -5.24 14.45 -13.25
C ALA A 56 -4.09 14.34 -12.23
N ILE A 57 -3.22 13.36 -12.35
CA ILE A 57 -2.08 13.15 -11.46
C ILE A 57 -0.84 12.98 -12.31
N SER A 58 0.17 13.79 -12.02
CA SER A 58 1.48 13.77 -12.66
C SER A 58 2.59 13.81 -11.62
N ARG A 59 3.82 13.61 -12.08
CA ARG A 59 5.01 13.97 -11.31
C ARG A 59 5.03 15.49 -11.13
N ASP A 60 5.42 15.94 -9.96
CA ASP A 60 5.62 17.37 -9.69
C ASP A 60 6.83 17.88 -10.50
N PRO A 61 6.70 19.00 -11.23
CA PRO A 61 7.76 19.51 -12.11
C PRO A 61 8.95 20.11 -11.35
N GLU A 62 8.76 20.60 -10.12
CA GLU A 62 9.81 21.14 -9.27
C GLU A 62 10.49 20.04 -8.45
N ASN A 63 9.72 19.00 -8.08
CA ASN A 63 10.22 17.85 -7.33
C ASN A 63 9.67 16.53 -7.89
N HIS A 64 10.35 15.97 -8.89
CA HIS A 64 9.95 14.72 -9.56
C HIS A 64 9.84 13.49 -8.62
N LEU A 65 10.32 13.57 -7.37
CA LEU A 65 10.09 12.52 -6.36
C LEU A 65 8.68 12.57 -5.76
N ARG A 66 7.89 13.59 -6.09
CA ARG A 66 6.55 13.88 -5.57
C ARG A 66 5.53 13.91 -6.70
N MET A 67 4.26 13.95 -6.30
CA MET A 67 3.11 13.97 -7.19
C MET A 67 2.42 15.32 -7.13
N GLU A 68 1.88 15.76 -8.25
CA GLU A 68 0.98 16.89 -8.38
C GLU A 68 -0.42 16.38 -8.71
N VAL A 69 -1.45 17.02 -8.13
CA VAL A 69 -2.86 16.70 -8.42
C VAL A 69 -3.51 17.91 -9.09
N ASN A 70 -3.89 17.77 -10.35
CA ASN A 70 -4.71 18.75 -11.04
C ASN A 70 -6.17 18.61 -10.60
N HIS A 71 -6.59 19.46 -9.66
CA HIS A 71 -7.95 19.45 -9.13
C HIS A 71 -9.02 19.85 -10.16
N ILE A 72 -8.65 20.55 -11.23
CA ILE A 72 -9.57 20.90 -12.33
C ILE A 72 -9.85 19.67 -13.19
N ALA A 73 -8.85 18.84 -13.49
CA ALA A 73 -9.02 17.61 -14.26
C ALA A 73 -9.58 16.42 -13.44
N CYS A 74 -9.49 16.47 -12.11
CA CYS A 74 -9.90 15.37 -11.24
C CYS A 74 -11.43 15.20 -11.19
N GLU A 75 -11.95 14.10 -11.73
CA GLU A 75 -13.39 13.77 -11.69
C GLU A 75 -13.80 12.94 -10.45
N GLY A 76 -12.96 12.84 -9.43
CA GLY A 76 -13.36 12.25 -8.14
C GLY A 76 -13.66 10.74 -8.16
N CYS A 77 -13.10 9.95 -9.09
CA CYS A 77 -13.35 8.50 -9.12
C CYS A 77 -12.63 7.70 -8.01
N GLY A 78 -11.62 8.30 -7.36
CA GLY A 78 -10.88 7.68 -6.24
C GLY A 78 -9.91 6.55 -6.62
N ALA A 79 -9.67 6.28 -7.91
CA ALA A 79 -8.75 5.23 -8.38
C ALA A 79 -7.33 5.37 -7.80
N CYS A 80 -6.83 6.61 -7.74
CA CYS A 80 -5.52 6.89 -7.20
C CYS A 80 -5.42 6.63 -5.69
N VAL A 81 -6.53 6.79 -4.96
CA VAL A 81 -6.61 6.57 -3.51
C VAL A 81 -6.59 5.07 -3.20
N SER A 82 -7.31 4.26 -3.97
CA SER A 82 -7.29 2.79 -3.80
C SER A 82 -6.00 2.16 -4.32
N ALA A 83 -5.35 2.77 -5.32
CA ALA A 83 -4.06 2.32 -5.84
C ALA A 83 -2.90 2.66 -4.88
N CYS A 84 -2.98 3.77 -4.14
CA CYS A 84 -1.88 4.25 -3.30
C CYS A 84 -1.61 3.32 -2.10
N PRO A 85 -0.44 2.64 -2.05
CA PRO A 85 -0.16 1.70 -0.96
C PRO A 85 0.23 2.38 0.34
N THR A 86 0.73 3.63 0.28
CA THR A 86 1.15 4.41 1.45
C THR A 86 0.09 5.39 1.95
N THR A 87 -1.08 5.45 1.29
CA THR A 87 -2.16 6.40 1.64
C THR A 87 -1.71 7.87 1.54
N ALA A 88 -0.77 8.16 0.64
CA ALA A 88 -0.36 9.52 0.31
C ALA A 88 -1.47 10.30 -0.42
N LEU A 89 -2.37 9.62 -1.11
CA LEU A 89 -3.58 10.21 -1.68
C LEU A 89 -4.78 9.78 -0.84
N ARG A 90 -5.61 10.74 -0.44
CA ARG A 90 -6.80 10.50 0.37
C ARG A 90 -8.02 11.13 -0.27
N PHE A 91 -9.12 10.41 -0.29
CA PHE A 91 -10.39 10.98 -0.72
C PHE A 91 -10.93 11.91 0.37
N THR A 92 -11.48 13.06 -0.02
CA THR A 92 -11.98 14.05 0.94
C THR A 92 -13.37 13.66 1.46
N GLU A 93 -14.28 13.26 0.57
CA GLU A 93 -15.66 12.91 0.96
C GLU A 93 -16.27 11.80 0.08
N PRO A 94 -16.60 10.61 0.62
CA PRO A 94 -16.35 10.20 1.99
C PRO A 94 -14.86 9.89 2.21
N SER A 95 -14.31 10.45 3.28
CA SER A 95 -12.97 10.10 3.75
C SER A 95 -12.88 8.61 4.14
N PRO A 96 -11.67 8.01 4.15
CA PRO A 96 -11.49 6.64 4.63
C PRO A 96 -12.04 6.43 6.04
N ALA A 97 -11.94 7.44 6.93
CA ALA A 97 -12.50 7.37 8.28
C ALA A 97 -14.03 7.26 8.28
N GLN A 98 -14.72 8.01 7.43
CA GLN A 98 -16.17 7.90 7.28
C GLN A 98 -16.55 6.53 6.72
N LEU A 99 -15.83 6.02 5.73
CA LEU A 99 -16.11 4.72 5.13
C LEU A 99 -15.94 3.57 6.15
N TYR A 100 -14.82 3.51 6.87
CA TYR A 100 -14.61 2.51 7.92
C TYR A 100 -15.58 2.68 9.09
N GLY A 101 -15.94 3.92 9.45
CA GLY A 101 -16.97 4.20 10.46
C GLY A 101 -18.33 3.63 10.08
N ARG A 102 -18.75 3.77 8.81
CA ARG A 102 -19.98 3.15 8.28
C ARG A 102 -19.93 1.63 8.37
N LEU A 103 -18.82 1.00 7.96
CA LEU A 103 -18.66 -0.45 8.05
C LEU A 103 -18.79 -0.96 9.49
N ALA A 104 -18.12 -0.29 10.43
CA ALA A 104 -18.22 -0.64 11.85
C ALA A 104 -19.66 -0.48 12.35
N ALA A 105 -20.30 0.67 12.08
CA ALA A 105 -21.67 0.93 12.50
C ALA A 105 -22.68 -0.10 11.95
N LEU A 106 -22.42 -0.67 10.77
CA LEU A 106 -23.26 -1.69 10.13
C LEU A 106 -22.99 -3.11 10.63
N LEU A 107 -21.80 -3.45 11.14
CA LEU A 107 -21.44 -4.85 11.45
C LEU A 107 -21.22 -5.12 12.94
N THR A 108 -20.88 -4.12 13.72
CA THR A 108 -20.54 -4.28 15.14
C THR A 108 -21.70 -4.20 16.14
N PRO A 109 -22.90 -3.63 15.84
CA PRO A 109 -24.00 -3.60 16.79
C PRO A 109 -24.42 -4.97 17.31
N ALA A 110 -24.70 -5.06 18.62
CA ALA A 110 -25.13 -6.30 19.27
C ALA A 110 -26.47 -6.85 18.74
N SER A 111 -27.34 -5.98 18.20
CA SER A 111 -28.63 -6.37 17.61
C SER A 111 -28.49 -7.27 16.39
N LEU A 112 -27.40 -7.12 15.62
CA LEU A 112 -27.10 -7.92 14.43
C LEU A 112 -26.37 -9.23 14.77
N ARG A 113 -26.04 -9.45 16.06
CA ARG A 113 -25.37 -10.65 16.55
C ARG A 113 -26.35 -11.72 17.05
N ARG A 114 -27.66 -11.57 16.80
CA ARG A 114 -28.66 -12.60 17.13
C ARG A 114 -28.48 -13.80 16.19
N ASN A 115 -28.03 -14.91 16.76
CA ASN A 115 -28.05 -16.29 16.21
C ASN A 115 -27.91 -16.45 14.69
N GLY A 116 -26.67 -16.47 14.19
CA GLY A 116 -26.34 -17.13 12.91
C GLY A 116 -26.69 -16.37 11.63
N GLU A 117 -27.09 -15.11 11.70
CA GLU A 117 -27.36 -14.29 10.53
C GLU A 117 -26.08 -13.95 9.74
N SER A 118 -26.17 -14.06 8.41
CA SER A 118 -25.04 -13.92 7.48
C SER A 118 -25.10 -12.57 6.75
N TRP A 119 -24.61 -11.53 7.41
CA TRP A 119 -24.64 -10.16 6.88
C TRP A 119 -23.65 -9.97 5.72
N THR A 120 -24.10 -9.31 4.66
CA THR A 120 -23.30 -9.02 3.48
C THR A 120 -23.14 -7.51 3.31
N ILE A 121 -21.90 -7.02 3.28
CA ILE A 121 -21.64 -5.62 2.89
C ILE A 121 -21.77 -5.50 1.39
N LEU A 122 -22.59 -4.55 0.94
CA LEU A 122 -22.75 -4.19 -0.46
C LEU A 122 -22.11 -2.83 -0.72
N PHE A 123 -20.89 -2.79 -1.23
CA PHE A 123 -20.34 -1.55 -1.77
C PHE A 123 -21.00 -1.24 -3.11
N HIS A 124 -21.51 -0.03 -3.31
CA HIS A 124 -22.06 0.37 -4.61
C HIS A 124 -21.54 1.73 -5.06
N CYS A 125 -21.41 1.93 -6.38
CA CYS A 125 -21.09 3.26 -6.91
C CYS A 125 -22.29 4.21 -6.83
N GLY A 126 -22.03 5.51 -6.84
CA GLY A 126 -23.05 6.57 -6.87
C GLY A 126 -23.85 6.66 -8.18
N GLU A 127 -23.44 5.91 -9.19
CA GLU A 127 -24.04 5.88 -10.54
C GLU A 127 -25.03 4.70 -10.66
N GLN A 128 -24.74 3.72 -11.52
CA GLN A 128 -25.62 2.57 -11.77
C GLN A 128 -25.91 1.75 -10.51
N GLY A 129 -24.94 1.64 -9.58
CA GLY A 129 -25.17 0.91 -8.33
C GLY A 129 -26.26 1.55 -7.48
N LYS A 130 -26.23 2.88 -7.33
CA LYS A 130 -27.28 3.65 -6.67
C LYS A 130 -28.62 3.51 -7.41
N ARG A 131 -28.61 3.63 -8.73
CA ARG A 131 -29.81 3.48 -9.58
C ARG A 131 -30.52 2.13 -9.36
N VAL A 132 -29.78 1.03 -9.27
CA VAL A 132 -30.35 -0.30 -9.00
C VAL A 132 -31.08 -0.33 -7.65
N LEU A 133 -30.48 0.26 -6.60
CA LEU A 133 -31.08 0.31 -5.28
C LEU A 133 -32.30 1.25 -5.22
N ASP A 134 -32.24 2.40 -5.89
CA ASP A 134 -33.37 3.33 -6.02
C ASP A 134 -34.54 2.67 -6.76
N GLU A 135 -34.25 1.92 -7.82
CA GLU A 135 -35.25 1.19 -8.59
C GLU A 135 -35.91 0.08 -7.76
N ALA A 136 -35.14 -0.62 -6.92
CA ALA A 136 -35.66 -1.61 -5.98
C ALA A 136 -36.63 -1.02 -4.93
N GLY A 137 -36.47 0.26 -4.59
CA GLY A 137 -37.42 1.00 -3.75
C GLY A 137 -38.67 1.46 -4.51
N ARG A 138 -38.53 1.87 -5.77
CA ARG A 138 -39.64 2.38 -6.62
C ARG A 138 -40.55 1.27 -7.13
N LYS A 139 -39.95 0.25 -7.74
CA LYS A 139 -40.60 -1.00 -8.08
C LYS A 139 -40.31 -1.91 -6.90
N PRO A 140 -41.28 -2.38 -6.12
CA PRO A 140 -41.07 -3.13 -4.88
C PRO A 140 -40.44 -4.52 -5.16
N LEU A 141 -39.22 -4.52 -5.69
CA LEU A 141 -38.42 -5.68 -6.01
C LEU A 141 -37.92 -6.25 -4.69
N ARG A 142 -38.04 -7.57 -4.55
CA ARG A 142 -37.57 -8.25 -3.35
C ARG A 142 -36.05 -8.31 -3.39
N TYR A 143 -35.43 -8.00 -2.27
CA TYR A 143 -34.01 -8.20 -2.04
C TYR A 143 -33.75 -8.78 -0.66
N SER A 144 -32.59 -9.40 -0.48
CA SER A 144 -32.21 -10.00 0.79
C SER A 144 -32.08 -8.94 1.88
N ALA A 145 -32.73 -9.16 3.03
CA ALA A 145 -32.62 -8.28 4.18
C ALA A 145 -31.21 -8.26 4.80
N SER A 146 -30.37 -9.23 4.44
CA SER A 146 -28.98 -9.34 4.92
C SER A 146 -27.99 -8.47 4.13
N LEU A 147 -28.43 -7.78 3.07
CA LEU A 147 -27.61 -6.84 2.31
C LEU A 147 -27.56 -5.47 3.00
N LEU A 148 -26.34 -5.04 3.33
CA LEU A 148 -26.06 -3.77 4.01
C LEU A 148 -25.34 -2.83 3.03
N PRO A 149 -26.04 -1.87 2.39
CA PRO A 149 -25.48 -1.01 1.37
C PRO A 149 -24.54 0.05 1.95
N VAL A 150 -23.42 0.26 1.26
CA VAL A 150 -22.41 1.28 1.55
C VAL A 150 -22.07 2.01 0.24
N GLU A 151 -22.55 3.25 0.13
CA GLU A 151 -22.28 4.08 -1.05
C GLU A 151 -20.82 4.55 -1.07
N ALA A 152 -20.21 4.44 -2.25
CA ALA A 152 -18.94 5.06 -2.62
C ALA A 152 -19.11 5.87 -3.92
N PRO A 153 -18.32 6.93 -4.15
CA PRO A 153 -18.41 7.72 -5.39
C PRO A 153 -18.26 6.83 -6.63
N CYS A 154 -17.27 5.94 -6.61
CA CYS A 154 -17.04 4.92 -7.62
C CYS A 154 -16.51 3.66 -6.94
N LEU A 155 -16.74 2.48 -7.54
CA LEU A 155 -16.10 1.24 -7.07
C LEU A 155 -14.58 1.30 -7.18
N ARG A 156 -14.01 2.17 -8.04
CA ARG A 156 -12.56 2.41 -8.11
C ARG A 156 -11.99 3.02 -6.83
N TYR A 157 -12.82 3.62 -5.97
CA TYR A 157 -12.39 4.08 -4.65
C TYR A 157 -12.25 2.93 -3.64
N ILE A 158 -12.96 1.83 -3.84
CA ILE A 158 -12.93 0.67 -2.93
C ILE A 158 -11.60 -0.07 -3.11
N SER A 159 -10.80 -0.09 -2.06
CA SER A 159 -9.51 -0.80 -2.01
C SER A 159 -9.63 -2.20 -1.41
N GLU A 160 -8.56 -2.99 -1.51
CA GLU A 160 -8.45 -4.28 -0.81
C GLU A 160 -8.60 -4.10 0.70
N ALA A 161 -8.09 -3.00 1.23
CA ALA A 161 -8.20 -2.67 2.65
C ALA A 161 -9.66 -2.52 3.09
N ASN A 162 -10.50 -1.86 2.28
CA ASN A 162 -11.92 -1.70 2.59
C ASN A 162 -12.66 -3.05 2.58
N ILE A 163 -12.36 -3.91 1.61
CA ILE A 163 -12.98 -5.23 1.47
C ILE A 163 -12.55 -6.13 2.63
N LEU A 164 -11.25 -6.24 2.91
CA LEU A 164 -10.73 -7.08 4.00
C LEU A 164 -11.15 -6.56 5.38
N ALA A 165 -11.31 -5.25 5.55
CA ALA A 165 -11.88 -4.67 6.76
C ALA A 165 -13.33 -5.12 7.01
N ALA A 166 -14.16 -5.24 5.97
CA ALA A 166 -15.53 -5.73 6.13
C ALA A 166 -15.54 -7.18 6.64
N PHE A 167 -14.69 -8.06 6.08
CA PHE A 167 -14.52 -9.42 6.58
C PHE A 167 -13.97 -9.46 8.01
N ARG A 168 -12.98 -8.61 8.34
CA ARG A 168 -12.46 -8.47 9.70
C ARG A 168 -13.55 -8.06 10.71
N LEU A 169 -14.47 -7.22 10.29
CA LEU A 169 -15.62 -6.81 11.10
C LEU A 169 -16.74 -7.87 11.16
N GLY A 170 -16.56 -9.01 10.50
CA GLY A 170 -17.45 -10.17 10.58
C GLY A 170 -18.52 -10.24 9.50
N ALA A 171 -18.34 -9.56 8.37
CA ALA A 171 -19.20 -9.76 7.22
C ALA A 171 -19.09 -11.22 6.71
N ALA A 172 -20.24 -11.88 6.50
CA ALA A 172 -20.31 -13.21 5.89
C ALA A 172 -19.99 -13.17 4.39
N GLY A 173 -20.17 -12.01 3.75
CA GLY A 173 -19.79 -11.79 2.37
C GLY A 173 -19.60 -10.31 2.07
N VAL A 174 -18.93 -10.03 0.96
CA VAL A 174 -18.80 -8.69 0.40
C VAL A 174 -19.23 -8.73 -1.06
N ALA A 175 -20.20 -7.91 -1.40
CA ALA A 175 -20.65 -7.67 -2.76
C ALA A 175 -20.24 -6.27 -3.21
N LEU A 176 -19.90 -6.13 -4.49
CA LEU A 176 -19.69 -4.86 -5.15
C LEU A 176 -20.72 -4.72 -6.27
N LEU A 177 -21.41 -3.58 -6.34
CA LEU A 177 -22.38 -3.28 -7.38
C LEU A 177 -21.99 -2.01 -8.14
N GLY A 178 -21.78 -2.16 -9.45
CA GLY A 178 -21.31 -1.05 -10.28
C GLY A 178 -21.91 -1.04 -11.67
N CYS A 179 -21.48 -0.08 -12.48
CA CYS A 179 -21.87 0.01 -13.88
C CYS A 179 -21.33 -1.20 -14.65
N GLU A 180 -22.03 -1.66 -15.69
CA GLU A 180 -21.52 -2.59 -16.72
C GLU A 180 -20.54 -1.90 -17.67
N SER A 181 -20.79 -0.63 -18.00
CA SER A 181 -19.87 0.25 -18.71
C SER A 181 -19.65 1.52 -17.88
N CYS A 182 -18.42 1.73 -17.39
CA CYS A 182 -18.13 2.82 -16.46
C CYS A 182 -17.61 4.06 -17.20
N GLN A 183 -18.14 5.24 -16.87
CA GLN A 183 -17.68 6.52 -17.42
C GLN A 183 -16.21 6.84 -17.05
N HIS A 184 -15.69 6.23 -15.99
CA HIS A 184 -14.31 6.40 -15.54
C HIS A 184 -13.34 5.39 -16.21
N GLY A 185 -13.77 4.66 -17.24
CA GLY A 185 -12.95 3.73 -18.03
C GLY A 185 -12.87 2.30 -17.49
N GLU A 186 -11.89 1.52 -17.97
CA GLU A 186 -11.74 0.07 -17.76
C GLU A 186 -11.49 -0.41 -16.32
N ARG A 187 -12.10 -1.53 -15.93
CA ARG A 187 -12.10 -2.03 -14.53
C ARG A 187 -10.85 -2.78 -14.09
N GLU A 188 -9.77 -2.73 -14.87
CA GLU A 188 -8.55 -3.51 -14.60
C GLU A 188 -8.01 -3.31 -13.18
N LEU A 189 -7.95 -2.04 -12.70
CA LEU A 189 -7.56 -1.76 -11.33
C LEU A 189 -8.47 -2.48 -10.32
N LEU A 190 -9.79 -2.42 -10.49
CA LEU A 190 -10.75 -3.07 -9.59
C LEU A 190 -10.57 -4.60 -9.58
N TYR A 191 -10.35 -5.22 -10.74
CA TYR A 191 -10.09 -6.66 -10.80
C TYR A 191 -8.83 -7.06 -10.04
N GLN A 192 -7.75 -6.27 -10.14
CA GLN A 192 -6.53 -6.51 -9.37
C GLN A 192 -6.77 -6.47 -7.85
N LYS A 193 -7.65 -5.56 -7.39
CA LYS A 193 -8.06 -5.47 -5.97
C LYS A 193 -8.84 -6.72 -5.54
N LEU A 194 -9.82 -7.13 -6.35
CA LEU A 194 -10.62 -8.33 -6.09
C LEU A 194 -9.78 -9.60 -6.08
N ASP A 195 -8.83 -9.73 -7.01
CA ASP A 195 -7.91 -10.87 -7.09
C ASP A 195 -7.06 -11.00 -5.84
N PHE A 196 -6.51 -9.89 -5.31
CA PHE A 196 -5.77 -9.92 -4.05
C PHE A 196 -6.64 -10.35 -2.87
N CYS A 197 -7.86 -9.82 -2.77
CA CYS A 197 -8.79 -10.20 -1.72
C CYS A 197 -9.19 -11.68 -1.82
N LYS A 198 -9.49 -12.19 -3.02
CA LYS A 198 -9.78 -13.61 -3.24
C LYS A 198 -8.59 -14.49 -2.87
N LEU A 199 -7.39 -14.15 -3.32
CA LEU A 199 -6.16 -14.85 -2.94
C LEU A 199 -5.99 -14.90 -1.43
N THR A 200 -6.22 -13.79 -0.73
CA THR A 200 -6.15 -13.71 0.74
C THR A 200 -7.22 -14.61 1.39
N LEU A 201 -8.48 -14.52 0.97
CA LEU A 201 -9.56 -15.36 1.50
C LEU A 201 -9.31 -16.85 1.24
N GLY A 202 -8.84 -17.20 0.05
CA GLY A 202 -8.47 -18.56 -0.34
C GLY A 202 -7.31 -19.10 0.50
N ALA A 203 -6.26 -18.30 0.73
CA ALA A 203 -5.11 -18.70 1.54
C ALA A 203 -5.51 -19.10 2.97
N PHE A 204 -6.43 -18.37 3.59
CA PHE A 204 -6.97 -18.69 4.93
C PHE A 204 -8.11 -19.73 4.90
N GLY A 205 -8.61 -20.11 3.71
CA GLY A 205 -9.75 -21.00 3.54
C GLY A 205 -11.08 -20.41 4.01
N LEU A 206 -11.22 -19.09 3.92
CA LEU A 206 -12.44 -18.34 4.24
C LEU A 206 -13.48 -18.40 3.09
N GLY A 207 -13.03 -18.81 1.89
CA GLY A 207 -13.87 -19.02 0.72
C GLY A 207 -13.86 -17.82 -0.22
N GLU A 208 -13.20 -17.96 -1.37
CA GLU A 208 -13.12 -16.91 -2.40
C GLU A 208 -14.49 -16.49 -2.94
N GLY A 209 -15.44 -17.43 -2.94
CA GLY A 209 -16.82 -17.21 -3.37
C GLY A 209 -17.60 -16.22 -2.50
N ARG A 210 -17.10 -15.84 -1.32
CA ARG A 210 -17.69 -14.81 -0.44
C ARG A 210 -17.44 -13.38 -0.92
N LEU A 211 -16.72 -13.18 -2.01
CA LEU A 211 -16.50 -11.88 -2.66
C LEU A 211 -17.07 -11.90 -4.08
N ARG A 212 -18.04 -11.03 -4.35
CA ARG A 212 -18.71 -10.97 -5.66
C ARG A 212 -18.78 -9.56 -6.22
N LEU A 213 -18.47 -9.41 -7.51
CA LEU A 213 -18.78 -8.21 -8.29
C LEU A 213 -20.03 -8.50 -9.11
N VAL A 214 -21.02 -7.61 -9.03
CA VAL A 214 -22.21 -7.57 -9.88
C VAL A 214 -22.21 -6.24 -10.61
N THR A 215 -22.55 -6.28 -11.89
CA THR A 215 -22.61 -5.10 -12.74
C THR A 215 -24.00 -4.94 -13.31
N ALA A 216 -24.39 -3.70 -13.59
CA ALA A 216 -25.69 -3.37 -14.14
C ALA A 216 -25.58 -2.36 -15.30
N ALA A 217 -26.35 -2.61 -16.35
CA ALA A 217 -26.65 -1.66 -17.40
C ALA A 217 -28.07 -1.12 -17.23
N ASN A 218 -28.45 -0.14 -18.05
CA ASN A 218 -29.82 0.34 -18.06
C ASN A 218 -30.75 -0.78 -18.53
N GLY A 219 -31.80 -1.07 -17.76
CA GLY A 219 -32.76 -2.13 -18.04
C GLY A 219 -32.44 -3.48 -17.39
N THR A 220 -31.24 -3.67 -16.83
CA THR A 220 -30.83 -4.92 -16.15
C THR A 220 -30.86 -4.79 -14.62
N GLU A 221 -31.53 -3.76 -14.08
CA GLU A 221 -31.49 -3.47 -12.65
C GLU A 221 -32.09 -4.60 -11.79
N ALA A 222 -33.19 -5.20 -12.24
CA ALA A 222 -33.83 -6.31 -11.54
C ALA A 222 -32.96 -7.58 -11.51
N GLU A 223 -32.29 -7.90 -12.61
CA GLU A 223 -31.38 -9.05 -12.73
C GLU A 223 -30.17 -8.89 -11.81
N ALA A 224 -29.60 -7.69 -11.75
CA ALA A 224 -28.50 -7.38 -10.84
C ALA A 224 -28.92 -7.56 -9.36
N LEU A 225 -30.12 -7.11 -9.00
CA LEU A 225 -30.65 -7.27 -7.65
C LEU A 225 -30.95 -8.73 -7.30
N GLU A 226 -31.46 -9.50 -8.25
CA GLU A 226 -31.67 -10.95 -8.11
C GLU A 226 -30.34 -11.67 -7.88
N ALA A 227 -29.30 -11.33 -8.66
CA ALA A 227 -27.96 -11.89 -8.49
C ALA A 227 -27.35 -11.56 -7.12
N LEU A 228 -27.56 -10.34 -6.61
CA LEU A 228 -27.13 -9.93 -5.27
C LEU A 228 -27.88 -10.66 -4.16
N THR A 229 -29.19 -10.83 -4.33
CA THR A 229 -30.07 -11.53 -3.38
C THR A 229 -29.69 -12.99 -3.29
N GLY A 230 -29.60 -13.67 -4.44
CA GLY A 230 -29.15 -15.07 -4.51
C GLY A 230 -27.73 -15.25 -3.97
N PHE A 231 -26.84 -14.27 -4.16
CA PHE A 231 -25.53 -14.28 -3.52
C PHE A 231 -25.63 -14.23 -2.00
N ALA A 232 -26.30 -13.21 -1.45
CA ALA A 232 -26.43 -13.03 0.00
C ALA A 232 -27.10 -14.22 0.68
N ASP A 233 -28.18 -14.74 0.09
CA ASP A 233 -28.95 -15.86 0.64
C ASP A 233 -28.19 -17.20 0.56
N SER A 234 -27.21 -17.32 -0.34
CA SER A 234 -26.37 -18.52 -0.46
C SER A 234 -25.26 -18.60 0.59
N LEU A 235 -24.99 -17.51 1.31
CA LEU A 235 -23.87 -17.45 2.25
C LEU A 235 -24.22 -18.18 3.55
N GLY A 236 -23.37 -19.13 3.91
CA GLY A 236 -23.37 -19.71 5.24
C GLY A 236 -22.73 -18.79 6.28
N ALA A 237 -22.76 -19.24 7.54
CA ALA A 237 -22.22 -18.53 8.70
C ALA A 237 -20.83 -17.92 8.44
N THR A 238 -20.60 -16.73 8.99
CA THR A 238 -19.31 -16.05 8.86
C THR A 238 -18.21 -16.85 9.56
N PRO A 239 -17.05 -17.07 8.90
CA PRO A 239 -15.90 -17.73 9.50
C PRO A 239 -15.07 -16.79 10.39
N ILE A 240 -15.27 -15.48 10.27
CA ILE A 240 -14.58 -14.44 11.04
C ILE A 240 -15.62 -13.66 11.84
N HIS A 241 -15.34 -13.45 13.12
CA HIS A 241 -16.18 -12.69 14.03
C HIS A 241 -15.48 -11.40 14.45
N TRP A 242 -16.25 -10.34 14.65
CA TRP A 242 -15.70 -9.12 15.25
C TRP A 242 -15.27 -9.38 16.70
N ASP A 243 -14.02 -9.09 16.99
CA ASP A 243 -13.34 -9.36 18.25
C ASP A 243 -13.50 -8.25 19.32
N GLY A 244 -14.38 -7.27 19.07
CA GLY A 244 -14.57 -6.12 19.95
C GLY A 244 -13.57 -4.97 19.74
N ARG A 245 -12.55 -5.15 18.88
CA ARG A 245 -11.56 -4.11 18.59
C ARG A 245 -12.04 -3.23 17.46
N ALA A 246 -12.10 -1.92 17.69
CA ALA A 246 -12.40 -0.95 16.63
C ALA A 246 -11.25 -0.90 15.62
N LEU A 247 -11.57 -0.67 14.34
CA LEU A 247 -10.56 -0.32 13.33
C LEU A 247 -9.91 1.00 13.76
N ARG A 248 -8.64 0.98 14.14
CA ARG A 248 -7.91 2.19 14.58
C ARG A 248 -7.17 2.88 13.45
N SER A 249 -6.57 2.11 12.54
CA SER A 249 -5.88 2.67 11.39
C SER A 249 -6.84 3.07 10.26
N ARG A 250 -6.39 3.99 9.41
CA ARG A 250 -7.09 4.49 8.23
C ARG A 250 -6.29 4.30 6.95
N GLY A 251 -5.02 3.87 7.07
CA GLY A 251 -4.16 3.61 5.93
C GLY A 251 -4.39 2.22 5.36
N ASN A 252 -4.27 2.11 4.03
CA ASN A 252 -4.54 0.87 3.33
C ASN A 252 -3.67 -0.28 3.85
N ARG A 253 -2.37 -0.03 4.09
CA ARG A 253 -1.45 -1.10 4.47
C ARG A 253 -1.68 -1.62 5.88
N GLU A 254 -1.91 -0.71 6.82
CA GLU A 254 -2.15 -1.05 8.21
C GLU A 254 -3.48 -1.78 8.38
N VAL A 255 -4.52 -1.41 7.62
CA VAL A 255 -5.81 -2.11 7.65
C VAL A 255 -5.70 -3.51 7.05
N ILE A 256 -4.93 -3.69 5.96
CA ILE A 256 -4.65 -5.03 5.41
C ILE A 256 -3.87 -5.88 6.44
N SER A 257 -2.84 -5.31 7.07
CA SER A 257 -2.07 -5.99 8.12
C SER A 257 -2.96 -6.41 9.29
N ASP A 258 -3.84 -5.52 9.76
CA ASP A 258 -4.79 -5.81 10.83
C ASP A 258 -5.75 -6.93 10.43
N ALA A 259 -6.34 -6.88 9.23
CA ALA A 259 -7.22 -7.95 8.75
C ALA A 259 -6.50 -9.31 8.69
N ILE A 260 -5.29 -9.37 8.14
CA ILE A 260 -4.47 -10.59 8.08
C ILE A 260 -4.19 -11.13 9.49
N SER A 261 -3.76 -10.28 10.42
CA SER A 261 -3.47 -10.71 11.80
C SER A 261 -4.67 -11.36 12.46
N ALA A 262 -5.87 -10.81 12.30
CA ALA A 262 -7.06 -11.43 12.86
C ALA A 262 -7.54 -12.68 12.12
N PHE A 263 -7.27 -12.80 10.83
CA PHE A 263 -7.51 -14.06 10.13
C PHE A 263 -6.58 -15.15 10.67
N ILE A 264 -5.31 -14.85 10.93
CA ILE A 264 -4.39 -15.79 11.59
C ILE A 264 -4.93 -16.17 12.97
N GLU A 265 -5.25 -15.18 13.81
CA GLU A 265 -5.75 -15.41 15.19
C GLU A 265 -7.02 -16.27 15.23
N GLN A 266 -8.00 -16.02 14.35
CA GLN A 266 -9.29 -16.70 14.39
C GLN A 266 -9.31 -18.04 13.65
N THR A 267 -8.48 -18.20 12.62
CA THR A 267 -8.40 -19.47 11.88
C THR A 267 -7.33 -20.42 12.43
N GLY A 268 -6.36 -19.90 13.20
CA GLY A 268 -5.17 -20.64 13.64
C GLY A 268 -4.26 -21.06 12.48
N ARG A 269 -4.42 -20.47 11.29
CA ARG A 269 -3.66 -20.82 10.09
C ARG A 269 -2.61 -19.76 9.80
N GLU A 270 -1.43 -20.24 9.44
CA GLU A 270 -0.35 -19.43 8.87
C GLU A 270 -0.04 -20.00 7.48
N PRO A 271 -0.75 -19.56 6.42
CA PRO A 271 -0.66 -20.18 5.10
C PRO A 271 0.71 -20.07 4.42
N GLY A 272 1.62 -19.23 4.94
CA GLY A 272 2.94 -19.00 4.39
C GLY A 272 2.93 -18.13 3.14
N GLN A 273 3.93 -18.35 2.28
CA GLN A 273 4.18 -17.61 1.05
C GLN A 273 3.10 -17.82 -0.02
N ARG A 274 2.71 -16.74 -0.71
CA ARG A 274 1.89 -16.78 -1.93
C ARG A 274 2.50 -15.87 -3.00
N PRO A 275 2.51 -16.30 -4.27
CA PRO A 275 2.99 -15.46 -5.37
C PRO A 275 1.98 -14.33 -5.65
N LEU A 276 2.50 -13.20 -6.14
CA LEU A 276 1.70 -12.04 -6.50
C LEU A 276 1.92 -11.64 -7.96
N LYS A 277 0.90 -11.02 -8.54
CA LYS A 277 1.02 -10.39 -9.86
C LYS A 277 1.91 -9.13 -9.75
N PRO A 278 2.64 -8.73 -10.80
CA PRO A 278 3.51 -7.55 -10.77
C PRO A 278 2.82 -6.24 -10.37
N THR A 279 1.50 -6.14 -10.62
CA THR A 279 0.68 -4.96 -10.32
C THR A 279 0.35 -4.81 -8.83
N GLN A 280 0.58 -5.83 -8.01
CA GLN A 280 0.31 -5.78 -6.57
C GLN A 280 1.47 -5.12 -5.82
N PRO A 281 1.22 -4.13 -4.94
CA PRO A 281 2.26 -3.32 -4.32
C PRO A 281 2.86 -4.01 -3.09
N PHE A 282 3.20 -5.29 -3.16
CA PHE A 282 3.85 -6.06 -2.09
C PHE A 282 5.05 -6.79 -2.68
N ALA A 283 6.11 -6.90 -1.87
CA ALA A 283 7.27 -7.71 -2.22
C ALA A 283 8.00 -8.17 -0.97
N PHE A 284 8.60 -9.35 -1.06
CA PHE A 284 9.59 -9.82 -0.10
C PHE A 284 10.97 -9.39 -0.59
N ALA A 285 11.73 -8.70 0.27
CA ALA A 285 13.10 -8.30 -0.04
C ALA A 285 14.04 -9.39 0.46
N GLU A 286 14.42 -10.29 -0.44
CA GLU A 286 15.42 -11.33 -0.16
C GLU A 286 16.81 -10.68 -0.07
N VAL A 287 17.51 -10.87 1.05
CA VAL A 287 18.85 -10.31 1.27
C VAL A 287 19.86 -11.44 1.41
N LYS A 288 20.86 -11.47 0.54
CA LYS A 288 21.97 -12.42 0.63
C LYS A 288 22.98 -11.96 1.70
N GLU A 289 22.84 -12.51 2.90
CA GLU A 289 23.64 -12.14 4.08
C GLU A 289 25.16 -12.19 3.84
N SER A 290 25.63 -13.19 3.07
CA SER A 290 27.06 -13.41 2.82
C SER A 290 27.74 -12.27 2.07
N GLY A 291 26.99 -11.46 1.31
CA GLY A 291 27.53 -10.31 0.59
C GLY A 291 27.03 -8.97 1.14
N CYS A 292 26.21 -8.95 2.17
CA CYS A 292 25.75 -7.70 2.77
C CYS A 292 26.88 -7.08 3.60
N THR A 293 27.15 -5.80 3.37
CA THR A 293 28.22 -5.06 4.04
C THR A 293 27.73 -4.19 5.18
N MET A 294 26.43 -4.22 5.51
CA MET A 294 25.81 -3.37 6.53
C MET A 294 26.04 -1.87 6.28
N CYS A 295 26.12 -1.44 5.00
CA CYS A 295 26.30 -0.03 4.61
C CYS A 295 25.08 0.87 4.86
N ARG A 296 23.91 0.27 5.12
CA ARG A 296 22.63 0.94 5.44
C ARG A 296 21.98 1.73 4.31
N SER A 297 22.49 1.63 3.06
CA SER A 297 21.85 2.30 1.91
C SER A 297 20.37 1.94 1.77
N CYS A 298 20.01 0.67 1.94
CA CYS A 298 18.61 0.21 1.86
C CYS A 298 17.71 0.80 2.95
N VAL A 299 18.24 1.05 4.16
CA VAL A 299 17.50 1.69 5.26
C VAL A 299 17.23 3.16 4.90
N ASN A 300 18.25 3.86 4.42
CA ASN A 300 18.19 5.30 4.14
C ASN A 300 17.22 5.64 2.98
N VAL A 301 17.07 4.75 2.01
CA VAL A 301 16.19 4.99 0.85
C VAL A 301 14.78 4.43 1.01
N CYS A 302 14.51 3.62 2.06
CA CYS A 302 13.21 2.94 2.18
C CYS A 302 12.11 3.91 2.63
N PRO A 303 11.14 4.28 1.76
CA PRO A 303 10.17 5.32 2.09
C PRO A 303 9.14 4.88 3.14
N THR A 304 8.95 3.58 3.30
CA THR A 304 7.98 3.00 4.25
C THR A 304 8.62 2.45 5.51
N ASN A 305 9.94 2.61 5.67
CA ASN A 305 10.71 2.00 6.74
C ASN A 305 10.53 0.47 6.82
N ALA A 306 10.29 -0.21 5.70
CA ALA A 306 10.28 -1.66 5.64
C ALA A 306 11.66 -2.22 6.01
N PHE A 307 12.74 -1.54 5.64
CA PHE A 307 14.07 -1.78 6.20
C PHE A 307 14.32 -0.88 7.42
N LYS A 308 14.89 -1.45 8.48
CA LYS A 308 15.39 -0.72 9.65
C LYS A 308 16.71 -1.30 10.13
N LEU A 309 17.48 -0.49 10.83
CA LEU A 309 18.63 -0.95 11.61
C LEU A 309 18.24 -0.93 13.08
N ASP A 310 18.40 -2.04 13.80
CA ASP A 310 18.38 -2.02 15.25
C ASP A 310 19.80 -1.77 15.78
N GLU A 311 20.00 -0.60 16.39
CA GLU A 311 21.31 -0.19 16.94
C GLU A 311 21.72 -1.04 18.15
N LYS A 312 20.78 -1.68 18.85
CA LYS A 312 21.11 -2.50 20.02
C LYS A 312 21.70 -3.85 19.61
N SER A 313 20.99 -4.58 18.76
CA SER A 313 21.46 -5.87 18.23
C SER A 313 22.44 -5.74 17.07
N GLN A 314 22.63 -4.52 16.53
CA GLN A 314 23.44 -4.29 15.33
C GLN A 314 22.97 -5.15 14.14
N SER A 315 21.63 -5.26 14.00
CA SER A 315 21.00 -6.06 12.97
C SER A 315 20.24 -5.20 11.96
N LEU A 316 20.35 -5.57 10.69
CA LEU A 316 19.48 -5.11 9.62
C LEU A 316 18.20 -5.93 9.69
N GLN A 317 17.06 -5.25 9.77
CA GLN A 317 15.75 -5.84 9.91
C GLN A 317 14.85 -5.47 8.74
N PHE A 318 13.97 -6.38 8.37
CA PHE A 318 12.98 -6.19 7.33
C PHE A 318 11.57 -6.52 7.84
N LYS A 319 10.62 -5.60 7.61
CA LYS A 319 9.20 -5.77 7.90
C LYS A 319 8.45 -5.97 6.60
N HIS A 320 8.10 -7.22 6.31
CA HIS A 320 7.53 -7.62 5.02
C HIS A 320 6.24 -6.86 4.68
N ILE A 321 5.29 -6.79 5.62
CA ILE A 321 4.00 -6.15 5.37
C ILE A 321 4.13 -4.66 5.01
N ALA A 322 5.19 -3.98 5.46
CA ALA A 322 5.43 -2.56 5.17
C ALA A 322 6.03 -2.31 3.77
N CYS A 323 6.48 -3.35 3.05
CA CYS A 323 7.10 -3.20 1.75
C CYS A 323 6.06 -2.87 0.66
N VAL A 324 6.30 -1.79 -0.09
CA VAL A 324 5.43 -1.34 -1.20
C VAL A 324 5.98 -1.68 -2.58
N ALA A 325 7.01 -2.55 -2.64
CA ALA A 325 7.64 -3.03 -3.86
C ALA A 325 8.14 -1.94 -4.83
N CYS A 326 8.71 -0.88 -4.26
CA CYS A 326 9.15 0.32 -5.00
C CYS A 326 10.51 0.20 -5.70
N GLY A 327 11.30 -0.87 -5.48
CA GLY A 327 12.57 -1.10 -6.18
C GLY A 327 13.81 -0.40 -5.60
N LEU A 328 13.66 0.72 -4.88
CA LEU A 328 14.80 1.54 -4.44
C LEU A 328 15.90 0.75 -3.70
N CYS A 329 15.55 -0.16 -2.80
CA CYS A 329 16.54 -0.93 -2.04
C CYS A 329 17.40 -1.86 -2.91
N GLU A 330 16.83 -2.44 -3.96
CA GLU A 330 17.51 -3.30 -4.93
C GLU A 330 18.43 -2.48 -5.84
N GLU A 331 17.96 -1.29 -6.24
CA GLU A 331 18.73 -0.35 -7.06
C GLU A 331 19.96 0.19 -6.32
N VAL A 332 19.78 0.71 -5.11
CA VAL A 332 20.87 1.39 -4.37
C VAL A 332 21.88 0.47 -3.71
N CYS A 333 21.61 -0.85 -3.66
CA CYS A 333 22.49 -1.80 -3.01
C CYS A 333 23.83 -1.89 -3.76
N PRO A 334 24.97 -1.46 -3.18
CA PRO A 334 26.25 -1.43 -3.88
C PRO A 334 26.77 -2.84 -4.18
N GLU A 335 26.45 -3.82 -3.32
CA GLU A 335 26.86 -5.23 -3.50
C GLU A 335 25.83 -6.05 -4.28
N LYS A 336 24.70 -5.46 -4.69
CA LYS A 336 23.61 -6.13 -5.42
C LYS A 336 23.13 -7.43 -4.75
N VAL A 337 23.00 -7.40 -3.41
CA VAL A 337 22.57 -8.55 -2.60
C VAL A 337 21.09 -8.54 -2.20
N ILE A 338 20.34 -7.53 -2.63
CA ILE A 338 18.90 -7.42 -2.35
C ILE A 338 18.15 -7.78 -3.63
N THR A 339 17.19 -8.69 -3.54
CA THR A 339 16.29 -9.04 -4.65
C THR A 339 14.83 -8.92 -4.22
N LEU A 340 14.02 -8.18 -4.97
CA LEU A 340 12.59 -8.07 -4.68
C LEU A 340 11.79 -9.20 -5.32
N ARG A 341 11.26 -10.11 -4.49
CA ARG A 341 10.35 -11.19 -4.89
C ARG A 341 8.90 -10.72 -4.82
N ARG A 342 8.12 -10.92 -5.88
CA ARG A 342 6.70 -10.54 -5.97
C ARG A 342 5.82 -11.56 -5.24
N GLU A 343 5.85 -11.48 -3.92
CA GLU A 343 5.28 -12.47 -3.02
C GLU A 343 4.73 -11.78 -1.77
N ILE A 344 3.76 -12.45 -1.13
CA ILE A 344 3.25 -12.09 0.19
C ILE A 344 3.34 -13.28 1.15
N TYR A 345 3.68 -13.02 2.41
CA TYR A 345 3.69 -14.02 3.47
C TYR A 345 2.53 -13.78 4.43
N PHE A 346 1.68 -14.80 4.61
CA PHE A 346 0.54 -14.77 5.52
C PHE A 346 0.89 -15.44 6.86
N GLU A 347 1.83 -14.85 7.58
CA GLU A 347 2.37 -15.37 8.85
C GLU A 347 2.52 -14.23 9.85
N HIS A 348 2.53 -14.53 11.15
CA HIS A 348 2.71 -13.48 12.16
C HIS A 348 4.06 -12.76 12.00
N SER A 349 5.11 -13.53 11.70
CA SER A 349 6.47 -13.04 11.48
C SER A 349 6.54 -11.94 10.40
N ALA A 350 5.70 -12.03 9.37
CA ALA A 350 5.64 -11.06 8.27
C ALA A 350 5.11 -9.67 8.69
N SER A 351 4.40 -9.61 9.82
CA SER A 351 3.86 -8.39 10.42
C SER A 351 4.82 -7.70 11.39
N ASP A 352 5.97 -8.32 11.66
CA ASP A 352 7.03 -7.82 12.54
C ASP A 352 8.34 -7.57 11.78
N TYR A 353 9.28 -6.91 12.44
CA TYR A 353 10.64 -6.76 11.93
C TYR A 353 11.39 -8.07 12.14
N GLN A 354 11.83 -8.69 11.04
CA GLN A 354 12.66 -9.88 11.05
C GLN A 354 14.11 -9.50 10.77
N THR A 355 15.05 -10.03 11.56
CA THR A 355 16.48 -9.86 11.29
C THR A 355 16.85 -10.57 9.98
N VAL A 356 17.43 -9.83 9.04
CA VAL A 356 17.91 -10.37 7.76
C VAL A 356 19.44 -10.47 7.70
N VAL A 357 20.14 -9.61 8.44
CA VAL A 357 21.60 -9.64 8.58
C VAL A 357 21.95 -9.14 9.97
N GLU A 358 22.84 -9.84 10.66
CA GLU A 358 23.40 -9.41 11.94
C GLU A 358 24.91 -9.25 11.80
N ASP A 359 25.48 -8.25 12.46
CA ASP A 359 26.93 -8.08 12.49
C ASP A 359 27.40 -7.39 13.78
N SER A 360 28.67 -7.63 14.12
CA SER A 360 29.32 -7.01 15.27
C SER A 360 29.95 -5.67 14.92
N MET A 361 29.96 -4.73 15.87
CA MET A 361 30.69 -3.48 15.72
C MET A 361 32.17 -3.66 16.08
N VAL A 362 33.04 -3.03 15.30
CA VAL A 362 34.46 -2.90 15.57
C VAL A 362 34.72 -1.58 16.29
N SER A 363 35.49 -1.65 17.38
CA SER A 363 35.94 -0.50 18.14
C SER A 363 37.16 0.18 17.52
N CYS A 364 37.22 1.50 17.62
CA CYS A 364 38.35 2.31 17.19
C CYS A 364 39.63 1.88 17.92
N ALA A 365 40.71 1.64 17.18
CA ALA A 365 42.01 1.25 17.75
C ALA A 365 42.63 2.33 18.66
N LYS A 366 42.21 3.60 18.54
CA LYS A 366 42.75 4.73 19.32
C LYS A 366 41.89 5.09 20.53
N CYS A 367 40.57 5.25 20.36
CA CYS A 367 39.67 5.70 21.44
C CYS A 367 38.72 4.62 21.98
N GLY A 368 38.70 3.42 21.40
CA GLY A 368 37.85 2.31 21.84
C GLY A 368 36.36 2.41 21.46
N LYS A 369 35.90 3.56 20.92
CA LYS A 369 34.49 3.75 20.54
C LYS A 369 34.08 2.84 19.38
N PRO A 370 32.93 2.14 19.45
CA PRO A 370 32.35 1.41 18.30
C PRO A 370 32.04 2.38 17.15
N TYR A 371 32.48 2.08 15.92
CA TYR A 371 32.31 3.02 14.81
C TYR A 371 31.94 2.40 13.45
N ILE A 372 32.16 1.09 13.24
CA ILE A 372 31.87 0.43 11.96
C ILE A 372 31.49 -1.03 12.19
N ASN A 373 30.59 -1.57 11.37
CA ASN A 373 30.28 -2.99 11.33
C ASN A 373 31.47 -3.78 10.77
N ARG A 374 31.73 -4.99 11.28
CA ARG A 374 32.87 -5.82 10.86
C ARG A 374 32.86 -6.08 9.35
N LYS A 375 31.73 -6.50 8.79
CA LYS A 375 31.56 -6.76 7.35
C LYS A 375 31.85 -5.51 6.50
N ALA A 376 31.47 -4.33 6.98
CA ALA A 376 31.79 -3.05 6.32
C ALA A 376 33.31 -2.79 6.34
N LEU A 377 33.96 -2.99 7.49
CA LEU A 377 35.41 -2.79 7.64
C LEU A 377 36.20 -3.75 6.74
N GLU A 378 35.86 -5.04 6.75
CA GLU A 378 36.49 -6.06 5.91
C GLU A 378 36.38 -5.70 4.42
N THR A 379 35.22 -5.18 4.00
CA THR A 379 35.01 -4.72 2.62
C THR A 379 35.85 -3.49 2.28
N VAL A 380 35.91 -2.51 3.18
CA VAL A 380 36.74 -1.31 2.99
C VAL A 380 38.22 -1.68 2.92
N GLU A 381 38.71 -2.53 3.83
CA GLU A 381 40.09 -3.03 3.82
C GLU A 381 40.38 -3.76 2.51
N ALA A 382 39.51 -4.67 2.07
CA ALA A 382 39.68 -5.39 0.81
C ALA A 382 39.69 -4.45 -0.42
N ARG A 383 38.77 -3.48 -0.51
CA ARG A 383 38.70 -2.54 -1.64
C ARG A 383 39.90 -1.61 -1.70
N VAL A 384 40.30 -1.02 -0.57
CA VAL A 384 41.46 -0.12 -0.51
C VAL A 384 42.73 -0.86 -0.90
N LEU A 385 42.91 -2.10 -0.44
CA LEU A 385 44.06 -2.94 -0.79
C LEU A 385 44.06 -3.44 -2.24
N SER A 386 42.89 -3.50 -2.88
CA SER A 386 42.78 -3.88 -4.30
C SER A 386 43.12 -2.76 -5.28
N LEU A 387 43.12 -1.49 -4.82
CA LEU A 387 43.41 -0.33 -5.65
C LEU A 387 44.92 -0.06 -5.63
N GLY A 388 45.62 -0.42 -6.71
CA GLY A 388 47.08 -0.27 -6.84
C GLY A 388 47.62 1.14 -6.52
N ALA A 389 46.85 2.19 -6.81
CA ALA A 389 47.23 3.57 -6.49
C ALA A 389 47.15 3.93 -4.99
N LEU A 390 46.34 3.22 -4.20
CA LEU A 390 46.16 3.45 -2.77
C LEU A 390 46.97 2.47 -1.90
N LEU A 391 47.51 1.43 -2.52
CA LEU A 391 48.35 0.41 -1.88
C LEU A 391 49.57 1.05 -1.22
N ASP A 392 50.21 2.02 -1.88
CA ASP A 392 51.35 2.75 -1.33
C ASP A 392 50.91 3.70 -0.19
N THR A 393 49.78 4.40 -0.35
CA THR A 393 49.24 5.35 0.63
C THR A 393 48.78 4.68 1.94
N PHE A 394 48.24 3.47 1.85
CA PHE A 394 47.77 2.66 2.99
C PHE A 394 48.67 1.44 3.26
N SER A 395 49.93 1.49 2.86
CA SER A 395 50.94 0.50 3.24
C SER A 395 51.48 0.76 4.65
N GLY A 396 52.07 -0.28 5.28
CA GLY A 396 52.75 -0.15 6.57
C GLY A 396 51.84 0.33 7.72
N SER A 397 52.29 1.36 8.44
CA SER A 397 51.60 1.91 9.62
C SER A 397 50.24 2.55 9.30
N ARG A 398 49.98 3.00 8.07
CA ARG A 398 48.71 3.68 7.73
C ARG A 398 47.53 2.74 7.55
N ARG A 399 47.75 1.42 7.54
CA ARG A 399 46.66 0.42 7.65
C ARG A 399 45.85 0.60 8.94
N SER A 400 46.48 1.04 10.03
CA SER A 400 45.76 1.26 11.30
C SER A 400 44.75 2.40 11.22
N LEU A 401 44.89 3.34 10.26
CA LEU A 401 43.94 4.42 10.06
C LEU A 401 42.56 3.91 9.63
N LEU A 402 42.50 2.80 8.88
CA LEU A 402 41.23 2.15 8.51
C LEU A 402 40.52 1.57 9.73
N ARG A 403 41.26 1.28 10.82
CA ARG A 403 40.74 0.78 12.08
C ARG A 403 40.45 1.88 13.12
N MET A 404 40.48 3.14 12.72
CA MET A 404 40.16 4.29 13.58
C MET A 404 38.82 4.93 13.19
N CYS A 405 38.09 5.46 14.19
CA CYS A 405 36.89 6.24 13.93
C CYS A 405 37.21 7.53 13.13
N PRO A 406 36.22 8.14 12.46
CA PRO A 406 36.44 9.33 11.64
C PRO A 406 37.22 10.45 12.35
N ASP A 407 36.90 10.71 13.63
CA ASP A 407 37.55 11.76 14.43
C ASP A 407 39.03 11.44 14.70
N CYS A 408 39.31 10.23 15.19
CA CYS A 408 40.67 9.78 15.50
C CYS A 408 41.54 9.72 14.23
N ARG A 409 40.94 9.27 13.12
CA ARG A 409 41.60 9.19 11.82
C ARG A 409 41.95 10.57 11.27
N ALA A 410 41.05 11.55 11.39
CA ALA A 410 41.31 12.93 10.97
C ALA A 410 42.47 13.56 11.77
N VAL A 411 42.46 13.37 13.10
CA VAL A 411 43.54 13.85 13.97
C VAL A 411 44.88 13.22 13.60
N GLU A 412 44.92 11.90 13.39
CA GLU A 412 46.17 11.21 13.03
C GLU A 412 46.69 11.67 11.66
N ALA A 413 45.80 11.82 10.67
CA ALA A 413 46.17 12.33 9.35
C ALA A 413 46.72 13.76 9.41
N MET A 414 46.17 14.63 10.25
CA MET A 414 46.70 15.99 10.47
C MET A 414 48.11 15.96 11.07
N LEU A 415 48.33 15.12 12.09
CA LEU A 415 49.65 14.95 12.71
C LEU A 415 50.71 14.41 11.73
N GLU A 416 50.31 13.55 10.79
CA GLU A 416 51.21 13.05 9.74
C GLU A 416 51.61 14.17 8.77
N VAL A 417 50.68 15.04 8.37
CA VAL A 417 50.95 16.21 7.53
C VAL A 417 51.91 17.18 8.23
N GLU A 418 51.71 17.45 9.52
CA GLU A 418 52.64 18.27 10.32
C GLU A 418 54.05 17.67 10.40
N LYS A 419 54.16 16.33 10.39
CA LYS A 419 55.43 15.59 10.35
C LYS A 419 56.03 15.50 8.94
N GLY A 420 55.46 16.19 7.96
CA GLY A 420 56.00 16.31 6.61
C GLY A 420 55.51 15.27 5.61
N TRP A 421 54.49 14.47 5.94
CA TRP A 421 53.86 13.57 4.99
C TRP A 421 53.17 14.36 3.86
N LYS A 422 53.36 13.92 2.60
CA LYS A 422 52.70 14.47 1.41
C LYS A 422 51.99 13.34 0.65
N PRO A 423 50.77 13.60 0.13
CA PRO A 423 49.95 12.60 -0.57
C PRO A 423 50.56 12.04 -1.84
#